data_AF-A0A7V2H734-F1
#
_entry.id   AF-A0A7V2H734-F1
#
_cell.length_a   1.000
_cell.length_b   1.000
_cell.length_c   1.000
_cell.angle_alpha   90.00
_cell.angle_beta   90.00
_cell.angle_gamma   90.00
#
_symmetry.space_group_name_H-M   'P 1'
#
loop_
_entity.id
_entity.type
_entity.pdbx_description
1 polymer ?
#
loop_
_entity_poly.entity_id
_entity_poly.type
_entity_poly.pdbx_seq_one_letter_code
_entity_poly.pdbx_strand_id
1 'polypeptide(L)'
;MTPAELTEELSANRELAARLAALVAELQSRFENSEPDVHQLAAMALYIGDLYAIVENSLNRILKFFNQPAPTGADWHRALLEAFGPAARPPLPVLIEDELLVRLHELRGFRHVVRVNYSFMLQWARIQPLSRIAAATVFEFLAVAMTRLCLDE
;
A
#
# COMPACT_ATOMS: atom_id res chain seq x y z
N MET A 1 -5.94 4.02 -21.34
CA MET A 1 -4.60 4.11 -20.74
C MET A 1 -3.72 3.18 -21.55
N THR A 2 -2.61 3.68 -22.08
CA THR A 2 -1.65 2.86 -22.84
C THR A 2 -0.73 2.10 -21.88
N PRO A 3 -0.02 1.06 -22.34
CA PRO A 3 1.01 0.40 -21.53
C PRO A 3 2.07 1.39 -21.02
N ALA A 4 2.54 2.30 -21.88
CA ALA A 4 3.54 3.31 -21.51
C ALA A 4 3.04 4.27 -20.40
N GLU A 5 1.79 4.72 -20.49
CA GLU A 5 1.17 5.55 -19.44
C GLU A 5 1.06 4.80 -18.11
N LEU A 6 0.75 3.50 -18.15
CA LEU A 6 0.69 2.67 -16.94
C LEU A 6 2.09 2.45 -16.34
N THR A 7 3.10 2.17 -17.18
CA THR A 7 4.49 2.06 -16.75
C THR A 7 4.94 3.34 -16.04
N GLU A 8 4.70 4.51 -16.62
CA GLU A 8 5.07 5.79 -16.04
C GLU A 8 4.40 6.01 -14.65
N GLU A 9 3.10 5.73 -14.54
CA GLU A 9 2.37 5.86 -13.27
C GLU A 9 2.88 4.88 -12.19
N LEU A 10 3.20 3.64 -12.56
CA LEU A 10 3.74 2.65 -11.61
C LEU A 10 5.19 2.98 -11.19
N SER A 11 6.02 3.46 -12.11
CA SER A 11 7.37 3.93 -11.83
C SER A 11 7.36 5.16 -10.91
N ALA A 12 6.48 6.13 -11.16
CA ALA A 12 6.29 7.27 -10.28
C ALA A 12 5.83 6.83 -8.88
N ASN A 13 4.90 5.87 -8.80
CA ASN A 13 4.45 5.28 -7.53
C ASN A 13 5.58 4.56 -6.78
N ARG A 14 6.49 3.89 -7.50
CA ARG A 14 7.68 3.26 -6.92
C ARG A 14 8.67 4.29 -6.36
N GLU A 15 8.86 5.42 -7.04
CA GLU A 15 9.69 6.52 -6.51
C GLU A 15 9.07 7.14 -5.25
N LEU A 16 7.75 7.35 -5.23
CA LEU A 16 7.05 7.82 -4.04
C LEU A 16 7.18 6.82 -2.88
N ALA A 17 7.07 5.52 -3.16
CA ALA A 17 7.27 4.48 -2.16
C ALA A 17 8.69 4.51 -1.59
N ALA A 18 9.70 4.76 -2.42
CA ALA A 18 11.09 4.92 -1.96
C ALA A 18 11.29 6.12 -1.05
N ARG A 19 10.67 7.27 -1.36
CA ARG A 19 10.72 8.45 -0.49
C ARG A 19 10.04 8.19 0.86
N LEU A 20 8.86 7.56 0.87
CA LEU A 20 8.16 7.20 2.09
C LEU A 20 8.92 6.15 2.92
N ALA A 21 9.52 5.15 2.27
CA ALA A 21 10.33 4.15 2.94
C ALA A 21 11.55 4.78 3.63
N ALA A 22 12.19 5.77 3.01
CA ALA A 22 13.27 6.52 3.63
C ALA A 22 12.80 7.31 4.86
N LEU A 23 11.63 7.96 4.80
CA LEU A 23 11.04 8.66 5.95
C LEU A 23 10.69 7.71 7.10
N VAL A 24 10.14 6.53 6.79
CA VAL A 24 9.86 5.48 7.78
C VAL A 24 11.16 5.03 8.46
N ALA A 25 12.19 4.70 7.67
CA ALA A 25 13.47 4.25 8.19
C ALA A 25 14.17 5.32 9.04
N GLU A 26 14.20 6.57 8.57
CA GLU A 26 14.72 7.72 9.30
C GLU A 26 14.00 7.86 10.65
N LEU A 27 12.67 7.87 10.62
CA LEU A 27 11.87 8.02 11.84
C LEU A 27 12.09 6.86 12.81
N GLN A 28 12.15 5.62 12.33
CA GLN A 28 12.44 4.43 13.15
C GLN A 28 13.79 4.55 13.88
N SER A 29 14.83 5.00 13.18
CA SER A 29 16.18 5.16 13.75
C SER A 29 16.23 6.13 14.94
N ARG A 30 15.28 7.07 15.03
CA ARG A 30 15.24 8.08 16.11
C ARG A 30 14.73 7.52 17.43
N PHE A 31 14.06 6.36 17.42
CA PHE A 31 13.46 5.78 18.63
C PHE A 31 13.69 4.26 18.73
N GLU A 32 14.75 3.72 18.15
CA GLU A 32 15.08 2.27 18.26
C GLU A 32 15.12 1.76 19.71
N ASN A 33 15.46 2.62 20.68
CA ASN A 33 15.60 2.28 22.09
C ASN A 33 14.53 2.91 23.01
N SER A 34 13.50 3.54 22.46
CA SER A 34 12.44 4.20 23.25
C SER A 34 11.10 4.17 22.53
N GLU A 35 9.98 4.26 23.24
CA GLU A 35 8.70 4.43 22.55
C GLU A 35 8.62 5.82 21.88
N PRO A 36 8.06 5.91 20.66
CA PRO A 36 7.87 7.19 20.00
C PRO A 36 6.87 8.07 20.77
N ASP A 37 7.11 9.37 20.77
CA ASP A 37 6.12 10.33 21.27
C ASP A 37 4.88 10.39 20.34
N VAL A 38 3.82 11.09 20.78
CA VAL A 38 2.57 11.20 20.02
C VAL A 38 2.74 11.80 18.62
N HIS A 39 3.70 12.70 18.42
CA HIS A 39 3.95 13.34 17.12
C HIS A 39 4.69 12.38 16.19
N GLN A 40 5.70 11.68 16.70
CA GLN A 40 6.43 10.65 15.98
C GLN A 40 5.49 9.49 15.61
N LEU A 41 4.61 9.08 16.52
CA LEU A 41 3.63 8.04 16.27
C LEU A 41 2.61 8.45 15.20
N ALA A 42 2.14 9.70 15.24
CA ALA A 42 1.25 10.25 14.22
C ALA A 42 1.92 10.31 12.85
N ALA A 43 3.19 10.73 12.77
CA ALA A 43 3.95 10.76 11.53
C ALA A 43 4.14 9.34 10.96
N MET A 44 4.52 8.37 11.80
CA MET A 44 4.67 6.97 11.40
C MET A 44 3.36 6.40 10.85
N ALA A 45 2.25 6.67 11.54
CA ALA A 45 0.92 6.23 11.12
C ALA A 45 0.52 6.82 9.76
N LEU A 46 0.83 8.10 9.52
CA LEU A 46 0.60 8.76 8.23
C LEU A 46 1.42 8.10 7.13
N TYR A 47 2.73 7.91 7.32
CA TYR A 47 3.61 7.32 6.31
C TYR A 47 3.20 5.88 5.93
N ILE A 48 2.79 5.06 6.90
CA ILE A 48 2.26 3.72 6.63
C ILE A 48 0.95 3.81 5.83
N GLY A 49 0.07 4.75 6.19
CA GLY A 49 -1.17 5.00 5.47
C GLY A 49 -0.95 5.45 4.02
N ASP A 50 0.05 6.29 3.79
CA ASP A 50 0.45 6.78 2.47
C ASP A 50 1.09 5.67 1.61
N LEU A 51 1.92 4.82 2.22
CA LEU A 51 2.46 3.61 1.56
C LEU A 51 1.33 2.71 1.06
N TYR A 52 0.32 2.44 1.89
CA TYR A 52 -0.82 1.65 1.43
C TYR A 52 -1.68 2.39 0.39
N ALA A 53 -1.77 3.72 0.46
CA ALA A 53 -2.47 4.51 -0.56
C ALA A 53 -1.82 4.38 -1.94
N ILE A 54 -0.49 4.18 -2.01
CA ILE A 54 0.20 3.89 -3.28
C ILE A 54 -0.33 2.59 -3.91
N VAL A 55 -0.56 1.54 -3.11
CA VAL A 55 -1.14 0.27 -3.60
C VAL A 55 -2.53 0.52 -4.19
N GLU A 56 -3.39 1.24 -3.48
CA GLU A 56 -4.73 1.55 -3.98
C GLU A 56 -4.69 2.38 -5.26
N ASN A 57 -3.79 3.36 -5.34
CA ASN A 57 -3.62 4.18 -6.53
C ASN A 57 -3.21 3.29 -7.72
N SER A 58 -2.15 2.49 -7.57
CA SER A 58 -1.67 1.57 -8.59
C SER A 58 -2.77 0.60 -9.05
N LEU A 59 -3.52 -0.02 -8.13
CA LEU A 59 -4.62 -0.92 -8.50
C LEU A 59 -5.73 -0.20 -9.29
N ASN A 60 -6.07 1.04 -8.93
CA ASN A 60 -7.02 1.83 -9.70
C ASN A 60 -6.50 2.17 -11.11
N ARG A 61 -5.20 2.47 -11.24
CA ARG A 61 -4.56 2.66 -12.56
C ARG A 61 -4.63 1.39 -13.40
N ILE A 62 -4.35 0.24 -12.79
CA ILE A 62 -4.43 -1.06 -13.45
C ILE A 62 -5.88 -1.38 -13.87
N LEU A 63 -6.89 -1.11 -13.05
CA LEU A 63 -8.30 -1.24 -13.46
C LEU A 63 -8.62 -0.38 -14.69
N LYS A 64 -8.16 0.87 -14.70
CA LYS A 64 -8.32 1.78 -15.85
C LYS A 64 -7.62 1.26 -17.10
N PHE A 65 -6.46 0.61 -16.96
CA PHE A 65 -5.75 -0.03 -18.06
C PHE A 65 -6.56 -1.20 -18.66
N PHE A 66 -7.16 -2.05 -17.83
CA PHE A 66 -8.03 -3.14 -18.26
C PHE A 66 -9.48 -2.70 -18.61
N ASN A 67 -9.74 -1.39 -18.61
CA ASN A 67 -11.07 -0.80 -18.82
C ASN A 67 -12.15 -1.43 -17.92
N GLN A 68 -11.78 -1.75 -16.68
CA GLN A 68 -12.69 -2.29 -15.65
C GLN A 68 -13.14 -1.18 -14.70
N PRO A 69 -14.40 -1.20 -14.23
CA PRO A 69 -14.89 -0.22 -13.28
C PRO A 69 -14.20 -0.38 -11.92
N ALA A 70 -13.96 0.74 -11.24
CA ALA A 70 -13.53 0.73 -9.85
C ALA A 70 -14.65 0.20 -8.93
N PRO A 71 -14.33 -0.61 -7.91
CA PRO A 71 -15.28 -0.94 -6.87
C PRO A 71 -15.84 0.30 -6.19
N THR A 72 -17.07 0.22 -5.68
CA THR A 72 -17.76 1.33 -5.00
C THR A 72 -18.39 0.86 -3.70
N GLY A 73 -18.91 1.79 -2.89
CA GLY A 73 -19.53 1.50 -1.59
C GLY A 73 -18.52 1.42 -0.44
N ALA A 74 -18.99 1.14 0.78
CA ALA A 74 -18.14 1.21 1.99
C ALA A 74 -16.95 0.23 1.97
N ASP A 75 -17.11 -0.92 1.31
CA ASP A 75 -16.10 -1.98 1.24
C ASP A 75 -15.23 -1.92 -0.03
N TRP A 76 -15.26 -0.80 -0.77
CA TRP A 76 -14.53 -0.70 -2.04
C TRP A 76 -13.04 -0.99 -1.90
N HIS A 77 -12.43 -0.55 -0.79
CA HIS A 77 -11.02 -0.79 -0.49
C HIS A 77 -10.67 -2.29 -0.40
N ARG A 78 -11.62 -3.09 0.12
CA ARG A 78 -11.48 -4.55 0.20
C ARG A 78 -11.66 -5.18 -1.16
N ALA A 79 -12.75 -4.83 -1.84
CA ALA A 79 -13.05 -5.35 -3.17
C ALA A 79 -11.92 -5.05 -4.18
N LEU A 80 -11.22 -3.93 -4.03
CA LEU A 80 -10.08 -3.57 -4.88
C LEU A 80 -8.91 -4.56 -4.76
N LEU A 81 -8.56 -4.96 -3.54
CA LEU A 81 -7.52 -5.98 -3.33
C LEU A 81 -7.98 -7.36 -3.84
N GLU A 82 -9.23 -7.72 -3.57
CA GLU A 82 -9.79 -9.02 -3.98
C GLU A 82 -9.88 -9.15 -5.52
N ALA A 83 -10.10 -8.04 -6.24
CA ALA A 83 -10.16 -8.02 -7.70
C ALA A 83 -8.85 -8.48 -8.38
N PHE A 84 -7.72 -8.35 -7.68
CA PHE A 84 -6.39 -8.78 -8.15
C PHE A 84 -5.79 -9.90 -7.29
N GLY A 85 -6.58 -10.45 -6.37
CA GLY A 85 -6.20 -11.55 -5.48
C GLY A 85 -6.29 -12.93 -6.14
N PRO A 86 -6.20 -14.01 -5.36
CA PRO A 86 -6.28 -15.39 -5.86
C PRO A 86 -7.60 -15.72 -6.59
N ALA A 87 -8.68 -15.00 -6.26
CA ALA A 87 -10.00 -15.15 -6.89
C ALA A 87 -10.23 -14.21 -8.08
N ALA A 88 -9.19 -13.52 -8.57
CA ALA A 88 -9.29 -12.64 -9.73
C ALA A 88 -9.87 -13.39 -10.94
N ARG A 89 -10.66 -12.68 -11.75
CA ARG A 89 -11.31 -13.22 -12.95
C ARG A 89 -10.86 -12.44 -14.19
N PRO A 90 -10.75 -13.10 -15.35
CA PRO A 90 -10.47 -12.41 -16.60
C PRO A 90 -11.44 -11.22 -16.82
N PRO A 91 -10.93 -10.06 -17.30
CA PRO A 91 -9.58 -9.86 -17.86
C PRO A 91 -8.51 -9.50 -16.82
N LEU A 92 -8.84 -9.40 -15.53
CA LEU A 92 -7.88 -8.99 -14.51
C LEU A 92 -6.91 -10.14 -14.18
N PRO A 93 -5.59 -9.86 -14.14
CA PRO A 93 -4.61 -10.86 -13.71
C PRO A 93 -4.61 -11.00 -12.19
N VAL A 94 -4.17 -12.16 -11.72
CA VAL A 94 -3.76 -12.33 -10.32
C VAL A 94 -2.45 -11.59 -10.13
N LEU A 95 -2.43 -10.54 -9.30
CA LEU A 95 -1.24 -9.76 -8.94
C LEU A 95 -0.89 -9.89 -7.45
N ILE A 96 -1.84 -10.35 -6.63
CA ILE A 96 -1.70 -10.45 -5.19
C ILE A 96 -1.93 -11.90 -4.80
N GLU A 97 -0.89 -12.60 -4.38
CA GLU A 97 -0.99 -13.96 -3.84
C GLU A 97 -1.42 -13.94 -2.37
N ASP A 98 -1.81 -15.09 -1.81
CA ASP A 98 -2.42 -15.18 -0.48
C ASP A 98 -1.60 -14.49 0.62
N GLU A 99 -0.29 -14.71 0.66
CA GLU A 99 0.60 -14.12 1.68
C GLU A 99 0.70 -12.59 1.56
N LEU A 100 0.79 -12.08 0.32
CA LEU A 100 0.80 -10.65 0.05
C LEU A 100 -0.56 -10.02 0.37
N LEU A 101 -1.66 -10.72 0.09
CA LEU A 101 -3.03 -10.27 0.36
C LEU A 101 -3.26 -10.07 1.86
N VAL A 102 -2.79 -11.00 2.69
CA VAL A 102 -2.87 -10.90 4.15
C VAL A 102 -2.20 -9.62 4.65
N ARG A 103 -0.94 -9.37 4.25
CA ARG A 103 -0.21 -8.16 4.65
C ARG A 103 -0.88 -6.88 4.14
N LEU A 104 -1.36 -6.86 2.90
CA LEU A 104 -2.09 -5.71 2.35
C LEU A 104 -3.41 -5.45 3.10
N HIS A 105 -4.10 -6.49 3.57
CA HIS A 105 -5.28 -6.34 4.42
C HIS A 105 -4.95 -5.76 5.80
N GLU A 106 -3.82 -6.12 6.41
CA GLU A 106 -3.36 -5.51 7.66
C GLU A 106 -3.10 -4.01 7.49
N LEU A 107 -2.38 -3.63 6.41
CA LEU A 107 -2.11 -2.23 6.09
C LEU A 107 -3.40 -1.44 5.78
N ARG A 108 -4.33 -2.04 5.02
CA ARG A 108 -5.67 -1.46 4.76
C ARG A 108 -6.43 -1.19 6.05
N GLY A 109 -6.52 -2.22 6.90
CA GLY A 109 -7.23 -2.14 8.18
C GLY A 109 -6.63 -1.06 9.07
N PHE A 110 -5.31 -0.98 9.10
CA PHE A 110 -4.61 0.06 9.86
C PHE A 110 -4.88 1.47 9.33
N ARG A 111 -4.87 1.70 8.01
CA ARG A 111 -5.22 3.01 7.44
C ARG A 111 -6.62 3.45 7.85
N HIS A 112 -7.57 2.52 7.95
CA HIS A 112 -8.91 2.83 8.46
C HIS A 112 -8.87 3.26 9.94
N VAL A 113 -8.10 2.55 10.77
CA VAL A 113 -7.88 2.92 12.18
C VAL A 113 -7.28 4.32 12.30
N VAL A 114 -6.27 4.66 11.51
CA VAL A 114 -5.61 5.98 11.54
C VAL A 114 -6.56 7.10 11.12
N ARG A 115 -7.43 6.86 10.13
CA ARG A 115 -8.36 7.88 9.64
C ARG A 115 -9.50 8.19 10.60
N VAL A 116 -9.94 7.20 11.39
CA VAL A 116 -11.10 7.33 12.27
C VAL A 116 -10.71 7.69 13.71
N ASN A 117 -9.48 7.37 14.13
CA ASN A 117 -9.01 7.67 15.48
C ASN A 117 -8.15 8.94 15.53
N TYR A 118 -8.25 9.68 16.64
CA TYR A 118 -7.32 10.75 16.95
C TYR A 118 -5.91 10.19 17.25
N SER A 119 -4.88 10.95 16.87
CA SER A 119 -3.47 10.55 16.99
C SER A 119 -3.05 10.15 18.41
N PHE A 120 -3.61 10.77 19.44
CA PHE A 120 -3.32 10.45 20.85
C PHE A 120 -3.88 9.09 21.31
N MET A 121 -4.74 8.44 20.51
CA MET A 121 -5.27 7.10 20.79
C MET A 121 -4.49 6.00 20.08
N LEU A 122 -3.50 6.36 19.25
CA LEU A 122 -2.64 5.39 18.58
C LEU A 122 -1.72 4.70 19.58
N GLN A 123 -1.46 3.41 19.37
CA GLN A 123 -0.64 2.60 20.25
C GLN A 123 0.58 2.07 19.48
N TRP A 124 1.77 2.31 20.02
CA TRP A 124 3.02 1.87 19.39
C TRP A 124 3.04 0.35 19.14
N ALA A 125 2.53 -0.45 20.08
CA ALA A 125 2.42 -1.91 19.94
C ALA A 125 1.64 -2.36 18.68
N ARG A 126 0.72 -1.53 18.16
CA ARG A 126 -0.03 -1.81 16.92
C ARG A 126 0.68 -1.30 15.67
N ILE A 127 1.50 -0.26 15.79
CA ILE A 127 2.17 0.42 14.69
C ILE A 127 3.51 -0.23 14.38
N GLN A 128 4.24 -0.67 15.40
CA GLN A 128 5.59 -1.22 15.26
C GLN A 128 5.67 -2.42 14.31
N PRO A 129 4.77 -3.42 14.36
CA PRO A 129 4.83 -4.53 13.41
C PRO A 129 4.61 -4.05 11.96
N LEU A 130 3.67 -3.12 11.77
CA LEU A 130 3.32 -2.58 10.46
C LEU A 130 4.44 -1.72 9.88
N SER A 131 5.11 -0.92 10.70
CA SER A 131 6.23 -0.09 10.25
C SER A 131 7.40 -0.92 9.71
N ARG A 132 7.56 -2.17 10.17
CA ARG A 132 8.59 -3.09 9.69
C ARG A 132 8.26 -3.73 8.34
N ILE A 133 6.97 -3.93 8.05
CA ILE A 133 6.55 -4.66 6.84
C ILE A 133 6.03 -3.74 5.73
N ALA A 134 5.60 -2.51 6.04
CA ALA A 134 4.84 -1.67 5.11
C ALA A 134 5.60 -1.40 3.80
N ALA A 135 6.82 -0.88 3.89
CA ALA A 135 7.61 -0.55 2.70
C ALA A 135 7.91 -1.80 1.85
N ALA A 136 8.39 -2.87 2.47
CA ALA A 136 8.68 -4.13 1.77
C ALA A 136 7.45 -4.71 1.06
N THR A 137 6.29 -4.67 1.71
CA THR A 137 5.02 -5.15 1.14
C THR A 137 4.60 -4.33 -0.07
N VAL A 138 4.76 -3.00 -0.04
CA VAL A 138 4.45 -2.13 -1.20
C VAL A 138 5.42 -2.38 -2.35
N PHE A 139 6.72 -2.50 -2.08
CA PHE A 139 7.72 -2.77 -3.11
C PHE A 139 7.51 -4.13 -3.78
N GLU A 140 7.18 -5.16 -3.00
CA GLU A 140 6.84 -6.47 -3.54
C GLU A 140 5.63 -6.41 -4.45
N PHE A 141 4.55 -5.74 -4.03
CA PHE A 141 3.37 -5.54 -4.86
C PHE A 141 3.72 -4.82 -6.18
N LEU A 142 4.45 -3.71 -6.13
CA LEU A 142 4.83 -2.95 -7.33
C LEU A 142 5.70 -3.79 -8.28
N ALA A 143 6.66 -4.55 -7.74
CA ALA A 143 7.52 -5.43 -8.54
C ALA A 143 6.71 -6.53 -9.24
N VAL A 144 5.78 -7.17 -8.52
CA VAL A 144 4.88 -8.18 -9.11
C VAL A 144 3.99 -7.57 -10.18
N ALA A 145 3.41 -6.39 -9.93
CA ALA A 145 2.55 -5.70 -10.87
C ALA A 145 3.28 -5.35 -12.17
N MET A 146 4.46 -4.74 -12.09
CA MET A 146 5.26 -4.37 -13.27
C MET A 146 5.69 -5.62 -14.06
N THR A 147 6.13 -6.67 -13.36
CA THR A 147 6.57 -7.93 -13.98
C THR A 147 5.43 -8.67 -14.69
N ARG A 148 4.28 -8.86 -14.02
CA ARG A 148 3.16 -9.66 -14.57
C ARG A 148 2.39 -8.94 -15.67
N LEU A 149 2.47 -7.61 -15.72
CA LEU A 149 1.84 -6.82 -16.77
C LEU A 149 2.75 -6.62 -17.99
N CYS A 150 3.96 -7.22 -17.98
CA CYS A 150 4.98 -7.05 -19.02
C CYS A 150 5.25 -5.57 -19.32
N LEU A 151 5.32 -4.77 -18.26
CA LEU A 151 5.64 -3.35 -18.35
C LEU A 151 7.17 -3.25 -18.22
N ASP A 152 7.86 -3.14 -19.35
CA ASP A 152 9.30 -2.90 -19.37
C ASP A 152 9.60 -1.52 -18.72
N GLU A 153 10.66 -1.44 -17.90
CA GLU A 153 11.21 -0.17 -17.38
C GLU A 153 11.87 0.68 -18.48
#